data_AF-A0AAV2Z3L6-F1
#
_entry.id   AF-A0AAV2Z3L6-F1
#
_cell.length_a   1.000
_cell.length_b   1.000
_cell.length_c   1.000
_cell.angle_alpha   90.00
_cell.angle_beta   90.00
_cell.angle_gamma   90.00
#
_symmetry.space_group_name_H-M   'P 1'
#
loop_
_entity.id
_entity.type
_entity.pdbx_description
1 polymer ?
#
loop_
_entity_poly.entity_id
_entity_poly.type
_entity_poly.pdbx_seq_one_letter_code
_entity_poly.pdbx_strand_id
1 'polypeptide(L)'
;MPWNSKLPFTLFAVTAWSLPLEARREYVSRLPNGDGVPNVPALGHSDPNGGNGRLNAFGDDFDSYGKKWTLGLCEADSDSDGQTNGEELGDPCCEWDKSINTKVRWSTGLSDPGNKSSKSDSSLWASLNCSNVTQISGAQPMASGSSLIVTLIATIAAVALSLSAQVLAPDF
;
A
#
# COMPACT_ATOMS: atom_id res chain seq x y z
N MET A 1 38.70 49.00 40.35
CA MET A 1 38.48 48.71 38.93
C MET A 1 37.66 47.43 38.84
N PRO A 2 36.32 47.49 38.61
CA PRO A 2 35.53 46.28 38.49
C PRO A 2 35.63 45.72 37.06
N TRP A 3 35.93 44.43 36.96
CA TRP A 3 35.90 43.66 35.73
C TRP A 3 34.45 43.47 35.26
N ASN A 4 34.14 43.95 34.06
CA ASN A 4 32.90 43.64 33.35
C ASN A 4 33.21 42.69 32.19
N SER A 5 32.91 41.42 32.35
CA SER A 5 32.90 40.44 31.26
C SER A 5 31.45 40.00 31.03
N LYS A 6 30.76 40.67 30.10
CA LYS A 6 29.51 40.16 29.53
C LYS A 6 29.84 39.40 28.26
N LEU A 7 29.76 38.07 28.33
CA LEU A 7 29.79 37.20 27.17
C LEU A 7 28.58 37.51 26.28
N PRO A 8 28.74 37.77 24.97
CA PRO A 8 27.62 37.96 24.07
C PRO A 8 26.96 36.60 23.81
N PHE A 9 25.74 36.43 24.33
CA PHE A 9 24.86 35.32 23.96
C PHE A 9 24.61 35.37 22.45
N THR A 10 25.32 34.54 21.70
CA THR A 10 25.08 34.32 20.29
C THR A 10 23.94 33.30 20.17
N LEU A 11 22.72 33.79 19.95
CA LEU A 11 21.58 32.94 19.58
C LEU A 11 21.79 32.44 18.15
N PHE A 12 22.15 31.17 17.97
CA PHE A 12 21.92 30.50 16.70
C PHE A 12 20.43 30.17 16.60
N ALA A 13 19.70 30.96 15.80
CA ALA A 13 18.35 30.60 15.40
C ALA A 13 18.41 29.36 14.51
N VAL A 14 18.08 28.19 15.07
CA VAL A 14 17.94 26.95 14.31
C VAL A 14 16.69 27.10 13.45
N THR A 15 16.87 27.19 12.13
CA THR A 15 15.75 27.30 11.18
C THR A 15 14.94 26.01 11.20
N ALA A 16 13.67 26.10 11.59
CA ALA A 16 12.74 25.00 11.52
C ALA A 16 12.53 24.61 10.05
N TRP A 17 12.99 23.42 9.68
CA TRP A 17 12.73 22.85 8.35
C TRP A 17 11.27 22.41 8.27
N SER A 18 10.44 23.22 7.62
CA SER A 18 9.06 22.87 7.29
C SER A 18 9.05 21.79 6.21
N LEU A 19 8.98 20.52 6.60
CA LEU A 19 8.72 19.41 5.68
C LEU A 19 7.31 18.84 5.89
N PRO A 20 6.27 19.39 5.22
CA PRO A 20 5.12 18.54 4.93
C PRO A 20 4.60 18.66 3.49
N LEU A 21 5.22 19.49 2.64
CA LEU A 21 4.70 19.71 1.30
C LEU A 21 5.01 18.53 0.34
N GLU A 22 6.16 17.87 0.48
CA GLU A 22 6.53 16.81 -0.46
C GLU A 22 5.77 15.49 -0.23
N ALA A 23 5.53 15.14 1.04
CA ALA A 23 4.85 13.90 1.39
C ALA A 23 3.41 13.81 0.88
N ARG A 24 2.67 14.94 0.82
CA ARG A 24 1.26 14.94 0.39
C ARG A 24 1.09 14.75 -1.13
N ARG A 25 1.99 15.34 -1.94
CA ARG A 25 1.98 15.15 -3.40
C ARG A 25 2.35 13.74 -3.79
N GLU A 26 3.23 13.12 -2.99
CA GLU A 26 3.61 11.73 -3.22
C GLU A 26 2.39 10.80 -3.18
N TYR A 27 1.49 10.94 -2.21
CA TYR A 27 0.30 10.10 -2.10
C TYR A 27 -0.66 10.27 -3.28
N VAL A 28 -0.96 11.51 -3.66
CA VAL A 28 -1.83 11.81 -4.81
C VAL A 28 -1.24 11.21 -6.10
N SER A 29 0.09 11.24 -6.26
CA SER A 29 0.76 10.63 -7.41
C SER A 29 0.74 9.08 -7.41
N ARG A 30 0.22 8.43 -6.37
CA ARG A 30 0.04 6.96 -6.31
C ARG A 30 -1.34 6.51 -6.79
N LEU A 31 -2.19 7.45 -7.19
CA LEU A 31 -3.55 7.22 -7.67
C LEU A 31 -3.63 7.55 -9.16
N PRO A 32 -4.44 6.84 -9.96
CA PRO A 32 -4.78 7.28 -11.31
C PRO A 32 -5.48 8.64 -11.24
N ASN A 33 -5.05 9.58 -12.08
CA ASN A 33 -5.58 10.95 -12.14
C ASN A 33 -5.74 11.63 -10.77
N GLY A 34 -4.91 11.31 -9.77
CA GLY A 34 -5.14 11.77 -8.39
C GLY A 34 -5.16 13.29 -8.23
N ASP A 35 -4.46 14.03 -9.07
CA ASP A 35 -4.43 15.49 -9.13
C ASP A 35 -5.38 16.07 -10.20
N GLY A 36 -6.12 15.22 -10.89
CA GLY A 36 -7.04 15.56 -11.99
C GLY A 36 -8.48 15.84 -11.55
N VAL A 37 -8.85 15.52 -10.30
CA VAL A 37 -10.22 15.72 -9.80
C VAL A 37 -10.51 17.22 -9.62
N PRO A 38 -11.54 17.79 -10.30
CA PRO A 38 -11.79 19.23 -10.26
C PRO A 38 -12.06 19.76 -8.86
N ASN A 39 -11.36 20.83 -8.46
CA ASN A 39 -11.48 21.49 -7.15
C ASN A 39 -11.15 20.62 -5.93
N VAL A 40 -10.48 19.47 -6.11
CA VAL A 40 -10.04 18.58 -5.03
C VAL A 40 -8.53 18.35 -5.08
N PRO A 41 -7.70 19.38 -4.78
CA PRO A 41 -6.24 19.23 -4.78
C PRO A 41 -5.69 18.30 -3.69
N ALA A 42 -6.48 17.98 -2.66
CA ALA A 42 -6.15 17.04 -1.60
C ALA A 42 -7.10 15.83 -1.60
N LEU A 43 -7.08 15.06 -2.69
CA LEU A 43 -7.88 13.84 -2.84
C LEU A 43 -7.70 12.88 -1.64
N GLY A 44 -8.81 12.37 -1.11
CA GLY A 44 -8.84 11.55 0.11
C GLY A 44 -9.02 12.34 1.42
N HIS A 45 -9.12 13.67 1.37
CA HIS A 45 -9.42 14.48 2.54
C HIS A 45 -10.86 15.00 2.54
N SER A 46 -11.42 15.17 3.74
CA SER A 46 -12.75 15.76 3.94
C SER A 46 -12.82 17.26 3.63
N ASP A 47 -11.70 17.98 3.79
CA ASP A 47 -11.49 19.31 3.22
C ASP A 47 -10.78 19.13 1.88
N PRO A 48 -11.35 19.59 0.75
CA PRO A 48 -10.73 19.45 -0.57
C PRO A 48 -9.33 20.06 -0.68
N ASN A 49 -8.97 21.00 0.21
CA ASN A 49 -7.63 21.59 0.28
C ASN A 49 -6.73 20.92 1.34
N GLY A 50 -7.25 19.97 2.11
CA GLY A 50 -6.54 19.22 3.15
C GLY A 50 -6.29 20.02 4.43
N GLY A 51 -6.90 21.20 4.61
CA GLY A 51 -6.59 22.13 5.70
C GLY A 51 -6.86 21.58 7.11
N ASN A 52 -7.83 20.67 7.24
CA ASN A 52 -8.16 20.03 8.51
C ASN A 52 -7.41 18.69 8.75
N GLY A 53 -6.69 18.18 7.75
CA GLY A 53 -5.98 16.89 7.79
C GLY A 53 -6.85 15.64 7.95
N ARG A 54 -8.17 15.77 8.06
CA ARG A 54 -9.10 14.64 8.25
C ARG A 54 -9.36 13.96 6.92
N LEU A 55 -9.30 12.63 6.92
CA LEU A 55 -9.61 11.81 5.76
C LEU A 55 -11.13 11.77 5.52
N ASN A 56 -11.52 11.57 4.25
CA ASN A 56 -12.86 11.12 3.88
C ASN A 56 -12.86 9.58 3.76
N ALA A 57 -13.99 8.99 3.37
CA ALA A 57 -14.12 7.53 3.28
C ALA A 57 -13.08 6.90 2.32
N PHE A 58 -12.87 7.52 1.14
CA PHE A 58 -11.82 7.09 0.21
C PHE A 58 -10.41 7.19 0.81
N GLY A 59 -10.13 8.26 1.56
CA GLY A 59 -8.84 8.41 2.25
C GLY A 59 -8.60 7.33 3.31
N ASP A 60 -9.63 6.97 4.07
CA ASP A 60 -9.58 5.88 5.05
C ASP A 60 -9.36 4.52 4.37
N ASP A 61 -10.05 4.27 3.25
CA ASP A 61 -9.83 3.06 2.45
C ASP A 61 -8.42 3.04 1.85
N PHE A 62 -7.95 4.13 1.26
CA PHE A 62 -6.59 4.24 0.74
C PHE A 62 -5.54 3.96 1.83
N ASP A 63 -5.74 4.46 3.05
CA ASP A 63 -4.89 4.13 4.20
C ASP A 63 -4.92 2.62 4.52
N SER A 64 -6.12 2.03 4.58
CA SER A 64 -6.34 0.61 4.90
C SER A 64 -5.73 -0.35 3.86
N TYR A 65 -5.73 0.03 2.58
CA TYR A 65 -5.07 -0.70 1.49
C TYR A 65 -3.57 -0.40 1.39
N GLY A 66 -2.97 0.20 2.43
CA GLY A 66 -1.54 0.44 2.54
C GLY A 66 -1.04 1.59 1.69
N LYS A 67 -1.91 2.57 1.38
CA LYS A 67 -1.61 3.77 0.59
C LYS A 67 -1.10 3.44 -0.81
N LYS A 68 -1.76 2.49 -1.46
CA LYS A 68 -1.48 1.98 -2.81
C LYS A 68 -2.78 1.84 -3.62
N TRP A 69 -2.68 2.08 -4.93
CA TRP A 69 -3.73 1.68 -5.87
C TRP A 69 -3.72 0.16 -6.04
N THR A 70 -4.52 -0.52 -5.22
CA THR A 70 -4.69 -1.97 -5.28
C THR A 70 -5.97 -2.32 -6.01
N LEU A 71 -6.10 -3.57 -6.47
CA LEU A 71 -7.36 -4.06 -7.05
C LEU A 71 -8.54 -3.84 -6.08
N GLY A 72 -8.36 -4.17 -4.79
CA GLY A 72 -9.42 -3.99 -3.80
C GLY A 72 -9.79 -2.54 -3.55
N LEU A 73 -8.83 -1.61 -3.60
CA LEU A 73 -9.16 -0.17 -3.53
C LEU A 73 -9.84 0.31 -4.80
N CYS A 74 -9.39 -0.13 -5.98
CA CYS A 74 -9.98 0.28 -7.25
C CYS A 74 -11.43 -0.18 -7.40
N GLU A 75 -11.74 -1.41 -7.01
CA GLU A 75 -13.08 -2.01 -7.08
C GLU A 75 -14.01 -1.56 -5.93
N ALA A 76 -13.48 -0.93 -4.88
CA ALA A 76 -14.30 -0.43 -3.78
C ALA A 76 -15.14 0.78 -4.20
N ASP A 77 -16.34 0.87 -3.63
CA ASP A 77 -17.23 2.04 -3.65
C ASP A 77 -17.11 2.72 -2.28
N SER A 78 -16.06 3.51 -2.11
CA SER A 78 -15.63 4.01 -0.80
C SER A 78 -16.66 4.92 -0.15
N ASP A 79 -17.31 5.77 -0.93
CA ASP A 79 -18.35 6.64 -0.42
C ASP A 79 -19.74 6.03 -0.47
N SER A 80 -19.96 4.88 -1.10
CA SER A 80 -21.26 4.20 -1.21
C SER A 80 -22.29 4.97 -2.06
N ASP A 81 -21.86 5.52 -3.18
CA ASP A 81 -22.72 6.19 -4.16
C ASP A 81 -23.15 5.29 -5.32
N GLY A 82 -22.57 4.09 -5.42
CA GLY A 82 -22.80 3.11 -6.48
C GLY A 82 -21.78 3.15 -7.63
N GLN A 83 -20.71 3.93 -7.52
CA GLN A 83 -19.56 3.91 -8.44
C GLN A 83 -18.34 3.34 -7.71
N THR A 84 -17.50 2.61 -8.45
CA THR A 84 -16.20 2.20 -7.93
C THR A 84 -15.21 3.36 -8.01
N ASN A 85 -14.23 3.37 -7.11
CA ASN A 85 -13.13 4.33 -7.13
C ASN A 85 -12.41 4.35 -8.50
N GLY A 86 -12.31 3.19 -9.16
CA GLY A 86 -11.77 3.06 -10.51
C GLY A 86 -12.59 3.78 -11.57
N GLU A 87 -13.92 3.66 -11.55
CA GLU A 87 -14.80 4.43 -12.45
C GLU A 87 -14.60 5.94 -12.24
N GLU A 88 -14.58 6.40 -10.99
CA GLU A 88 -14.46 7.82 -10.68
C GLU A 88 -13.10 8.44 -11.06
N LEU A 89 -12.03 7.67 -10.87
CA LEU A 89 -10.65 8.10 -11.15
C LEU A 89 -10.15 7.72 -12.56
N GLY A 90 -11.02 7.17 -13.42
CA GLY A 90 -10.72 6.91 -14.83
C GLY A 90 -9.95 5.62 -15.11
N ASP A 91 -9.96 4.68 -14.17
CA ASP A 91 -9.44 3.32 -14.27
C ASP A 91 -10.52 2.27 -13.93
N PRO A 92 -11.63 2.19 -14.70
CA PRO A 92 -12.76 1.30 -14.40
C PRO A 92 -12.45 -0.20 -14.53
N CYS A 93 -11.30 -0.53 -15.12
CA CYS A 93 -10.83 -1.91 -15.23
C CYS A 93 -9.69 -2.22 -14.26
N CYS A 94 -9.30 -1.29 -13.37
CA CYS A 94 -8.22 -1.53 -12.41
C CYS A 94 -6.90 -1.99 -13.05
N GLU A 95 -6.57 -1.41 -14.20
CA GLU A 95 -5.38 -1.73 -15.00
C GLU A 95 -4.23 -0.76 -14.74
N TRP A 96 -4.49 0.35 -14.06
CA TRP A 96 -3.49 1.35 -13.78
C TRP A 96 -2.49 0.82 -12.75
N ASP A 97 -1.21 0.93 -13.09
CA ASP A 97 -0.09 0.69 -12.21
C ASP A 97 0.97 1.76 -12.47
N LYS A 98 1.33 2.52 -11.44
CA LYS A 98 2.31 3.61 -11.54
C LYS A 98 3.65 3.19 -12.14
N SER A 99 4.05 1.94 -11.90
CA SER A 99 5.37 1.39 -12.26
C SER A 99 5.36 0.61 -13.58
N ILE A 100 4.23 0.04 -13.97
CA ILE A 100 4.12 -0.88 -15.11
C ILE A 100 3.22 -0.33 -16.22
N ASN A 101 2.11 0.33 -15.87
CA ASN A 101 1.11 0.79 -16.83
C ASN A 101 0.37 2.02 -16.32
N THR A 102 0.80 3.21 -16.71
CA THR A 102 0.16 4.46 -16.28
C THR A 102 -1.05 4.85 -17.14
N LYS A 103 -1.59 3.93 -17.94
CA LYS A 103 -2.70 4.21 -18.85
C LYS A 103 -4.02 4.23 -18.09
N VAL A 104 -4.69 5.38 -18.10
CA VAL A 104 -6.09 5.53 -17.69
C VAL A 104 -7.01 5.45 -18.92
N ARG A 105 -8.28 5.11 -18.70
CA ARG A 105 -9.31 5.07 -19.76
C ARG A 105 -9.85 6.46 -20.08
N TRP A 106 -9.95 7.33 -19.08
CA TRP A 106 -10.21 8.76 -19.25
C TRP A 106 -9.49 9.59 -18.19
N SER A 107 -9.38 10.89 -18.46
CA SER A 107 -8.80 11.88 -17.55
C SER A 107 -9.69 13.12 -17.43
N THR A 108 -10.92 13.06 -17.95
CA THR A 108 -11.91 14.13 -17.92
C THR A 108 -13.24 13.55 -17.47
N GLY A 109 -14.07 14.34 -16.77
CA GLY A 109 -15.30 13.83 -16.17
C GLY A 109 -15.05 12.95 -14.94
N LEU A 110 -13.93 13.17 -14.25
CA LEU A 110 -13.57 12.52 -12.99
C LEU A 110 -14.47 13.02 -11.86
N SER A 111 -14.68 12.19 -10.85
CA SER A 111 -15.37 12.55 -9.60
C SER A 111 -14.49 12.32 -8.35
N ASP A 112 -15.04 12.67 -7.19
CA ASP A 112 -14.33 12.57 -5.91
C ASP A 112 -14.87 11.34 -5.17
N PRO A 113 -14.12 10.23 -5.09
CA PRO A 113 -14.55 8.96 -4.48
C PRO A 113 -14.83 9.00 -2.99
N GLY A 114 -14.61 10.15 -2.34
CA GLY A 114 -15.03 10.36 -0.95
C GLY A 114 -16.29 11.22 -0.80
N ASN A 115 -16.97 11.57 -1.90
CA ASN A 115 -18.09 12.50 -1.92
C ASN A 115 -19.23 12.03 -2.84
N LYS A 116 -20.26 11.44 -2.23
CA LYS A 116 -21.45 10.85 -2.88
C LYS A 116 -22.20 11.73 -3.90
N SER A 117 -22.00 13.05 -3.86
CA SER A 117 -22.65 13.99 -4.78
C SER A 117 -21.80 14.30 -6.02
N SER A 118 -20.53 13.89 -6.01
CA SER A 118 -19.59 14.01 -7.12
C SER A 118 -19.64 12.70 -7.89
N LYS A 119 -20.25 12.68 -9.08
CA LYS A 119 -20.38 11.46 -9.88
C LYS A 119 -19.82 11.62 -11.28
N SER A 120 -19.14 10.59 -11.77
CA SER A 120 -18.75 10.48 -13.17
C SER A 120 -19.94 10.06 -14.04
N ASP A 121 -19.83 10.31 -15.34
CA ASP A 121 -20.86 9.89 -16.29
C ASP A 121 -20.73 8.38 -16.58
N SER A 122 -21.72 7.59 -16.12
CA SER A 122 -21.74 6.14 -16.32
C SER A 122 -21.68 5.66 -17.77
N SER A 123 -21.98 6.53 -18.75
CA SER A 123 -21.79 6.19 -20.16
C SER A 123 -20.33 5.94 -20.53
N LEU A 124 -19.37 6.45 -19.74
CA LEU A 124 -17.93 6.24 -19.95
C LEU A 124 -17.52 4.76 -19.79
N TRP A 125 -18.24 3.97 -18.99
CA TRP A 125 -17.96 2.55 -18.78
C TRP A 125 -19.07 1.59 -19.19
N ALA A 126 -20.25 2.10 -19.59
CA ALA A 126 -21.39 1.26 -19.97
C ALA A 126 -21.11 0.20 -21.05
N SER A 127 -20.09 0.39 -21.90
CA SER A 127 -19.70 -0.54 -22.97
C SER A 127 -18.33 -1.20 -22.76
N LEU A 128 -17.68 -0.96 -21.61
CA LEU A 128 -16.36 -1.49 -21.34
C LEU A 128 -16.42 -2.96 -20.93
N ASN A 129 -15.47 -3.73 -21.45
CA ASN A 129 -15.28 -5.13 -21.06
C ASN A 129 -13.90 -5.28 -20.42
N CYS A 130 -13.88 -5.50 -19.11
CA CYS A 130 -12.67 -5.64 -18.31
C CYS A 130 -12.17 -7.10 -18.19
N SER A 131 -12.60 -8.02 -19.06
CA SER A 131 -12.23 -9.45 -18.98
C SER A 131 -10.73 -9.75 -19.09
N ASN A 132 -9.91 -8.79 -19.53
CA ASN A 132 -8.46 -8.95 -19.64
C ASN A 132 -7.71 -8.72 -18.32
N VAL A 133 -8.38 -8.21 -17.28
CA VAL A 133 -7.77 -7.86 -15.99
C VAL A 133 -7.35 -9.12 -15.21
N THR A 134 -8.04 -10.23 -15.42
CA THR A 134 -7.75 -11.51 -14.76
C THR A 134 -6.43 -12.16 -15.18
N GLN A 135 -5.80 -11.72 -16.29
CA GLN A 135 -4.56 -12.32 -16.80
C GLN A 135 -3.28 -11.73 -16.18
N ILE A 136 -3.37 -10.56 -15.51
CA ILE A 136 -2.19 -9.90 -14.93
C ILE A 136 -2.08 -10.15 -13.43
N SER A 137 -3.18 -10.52 -12.78
CA SER A 137 -3.25 -10.77 -11.34
C SER A 137 -3.34 -12.26 -11.04
N GLY A 138 -2.25 -12.97 -11.33
CA GLY A 138 -1.93 -14.16 -10.55
C GLY A 138 -1.69 -13.72 -9.11
N ALA A 139 -2.76 -13.62 -8.33
CA ALA A 139 -2.69 -13.69 -6.89
C ALA A 139 -1.93 -14.99 -6.58
N GLN A 140 -0.64 -14.88 -6.28
CA GLN A 140 0.01 -15.94 -5.54
C GLN A 140 -0.84 -16.10 -4.29
N PRO A 141 -1.42 -17.29 -4.02
CA PRO A 141 -1.93 -17.54 -2.69
C PRO A 141 -0.76 -17.23 -1.76
N MET A 142 -0.99 -16.33 -0.81
CA MET A 142 -0.06 -16.05 0.27
C MET A 142 0.17 -17.40 0.95
N ALA A 143 1.24 -18.09 0.52
CA ALA A 143 1.57 -19.40 1.03
C ALA A 143 1.88 -19.18 2.50
N SER A 144 0.95 -19.63 3.33
CA SER A 144 1.10 -19.75 4.76
C SER A 144 2.47 -20.34 5.03
N GLY A 145 3.34 -19.56 5.66
CA GLY A 145 4.69 -19.98 6.02
C GLY A 145 4.62 -21.10 7.05
N SER A 146 4.42 -22.34 6.59
CA SER A 146 4.89 -23.52 7.31
C SER A 146 6.34 -23.73 6.90
N SER A 147 7.22 -23.05 7.63
CA SER A 147 8.66 -23.30 7.57
C SER A 147 8.90 -24.76 7.94
N LEU A 148 9.28 -25.55 6.93
CA LEU A 148 9.80 -26.89 7.08
C LEU A 148 11.11 -26.80 7.87
N ILE A 149 11.01 -26.82 9.20
CA ILE A 149 12.13 -27.16 10.06
C ILE A 149 12.44 -28.62 9.78
N VAL A 150 13.41 -28.80 8.89
CA VAL A 150 14.47 -29.81 8.94
C VAL A 150 14.01 -31.14 9.54
N THR A 151 13.59 -32.05 8.66
CA THR A 151 13.43 -33.47 8.94
C THR A 151 14.81 -34.05 9.28
N LEU A 152 15.20 -33.98 10.55
CA LEU A 152 16.19 -34.87 11.15
C LEU A 152 15.54 -35.45 12.40
N ILE A 153 15.80 -36.72 12.68
CA ILE A 153 15.24 -37.56 13.75
C ILE A 153 14.02 -38.39 13.30
N ALA A 154 14.29 -39.42 12.50
CA ALA A 154 13.50 -40.65 12.50
C ALA A 154 14.35 -41.83 11.99
N THR A 155 15.15 -42.43 12.86
CA THR A 155 15.50 -43.87 12.81
C THR A 155 16.21 -44.30 14.11
N ILE A 156 15.44 -44.60 15.16
CA ILE A 156 15.93 -45.50 16.22
C ILE A 156 15.56 -46.90 15.75
N ALA A 157 16.52 -47.59 15.12
CA ALA A 157 16.38 -48.99 14.73
C ALA A 157 16.58 -49.87 15.98
N ALA A 158 15.51 -50.57 16.36
CA ALA A 158 15.53 -51.58 17.39
C ALA A 158 16.17 -52.88 16.85
N VAL A 159 17.17 -53.37 17.61
CA VAL A 159 17.50 -54.77 17.89
C VAL A 159 17.80 -55.70 16.70
N ALA A 160 19.09 -56.00 16.51
CA ALA A 160 19.52 -57.29 15.98
C ALA A 160 20.64 -57.87 16.86
N LEU A 161 20.30 -58.99 17.49
CA LEU A 161 21.16 -59.89 18.24
C LEU A 161 22.31 -60.45 17.39
N SER A 162 23.29 -61.00 18.12
CA SER A 162 24.26 -62.04 17.75
C SER A 162 25.63 -61.57 17.28
N LEU A 163 26.55 -61.48 18.23
CA LEU A 163 27.89 -62.01 18.01
C LEU A 163 28.38 -62.68 19.29
N SER A 164 28.21 -64.00 19.32
CA SER A 164 28.85 -64.91 20.28
C SER A 164 30.07 -65.53 19.60
N ALA A 165 31.27 -65.19 20.07
CA ALA A 165 32.53 -65.95 20.01
C ALA A 165 33.65 -64.98 20.43
N GLN A 166 34.01 -64.84 21.71
CA GLN A 166 34.81 -65.72 22.56
C GLN A 166 36.31 -65.73 22.21
N VAL A 167 37.12 -65.71 23.29
CA VAL A 167 38.50 -66.24 23.43
C VAL A 167 39.66 -65.20 23.54
N LEU A 168 40.13 -65.06 24.79
CA LEU A 168 41.53 -64.89 25.30
C LEU A 168 42.27 -63.56 25.06
N ALA A 169 42.49 -62.70 26.07
CA ALA A 169 43.51 -62.74 27.17
C ALA A 169 44.60 -61.64 26.94
N PRO A 170 45.60 -61.41 27.82
CA PRO A 170 45.51 -60.59 29.05
C PRO A 170 46.60 -59.48 29.16
N ASP A 171 46.47 -58.68 30.23
CA ASP A 171 47.48 -57.93 31.01
C ASP A 171 48.60 -57.12 30.32
N PHE A 172 48.60 -55.80 30.56
CA PHE A 172 49.67 -55.06 31.27
C PHE A 172 49.16 -53.68 31.71
#